data_AF-A0A099Z0S4-F1
#
_entry.id   AF-A0A099Z0S4-F1
#
_cell.length_a   1.000
_cell.length_b   1.000
_cell.length_c   1.000
_cell.angle_alpha   90.00
_cell.angle_beta   90.00
_cell.angle_gamma   90.00
#
_symmetry.space_group_name_H-M   'P 1'
#
loop_
_entity.id
_entity.type
_entity.pdbx_description
1 polymer ?
#
loop_
_entity_poly.entity_id
_entity_poly.type
_entity_poly.pdbx_seq_one_letter_code
_entity_poly.pdbx_strand_id
1 'polypeptide(L)'
;CREQMMEELERGDYFQREIAANKNYLSLWKQAQENLLKSPVGLLREMHESHAVVLMAYTMNSSLHSQLNWATSIAGSSPEHYRHNFSFKYFHFYLTTAIQIMKQWQNTKESTGKNKCYRVHRGVKDLYIKAMVGSRVRFGRFTSTSRLWKEAQKFGNETLFTVTTCLGAAVQGFSHYTSEKEVLIPPYEIFLVKNFSQTQRGNRLYLRSVGNYSKYHC
;
A
#
# COMPACT_ATOMS: atom_id res chain seq x y z
N CYS A 1 3.42 -14.47 12.91
CA CYS A 1 2.61 -15.52 12.25
C CYS A 1 2.79 -15.62 10.72
N ARG A 2 3.79 -15.01 10.03
CA ARG A 2 3.78 -14.92 8.55
C ARG A 2 3.63 -16.28 7.86
N GLU A 3 4.47 -17.24 8.23
CA GLU A 3 4.46 -18.59 7.63
C GLU A 3 3.16 -19.33 7.92
N GLN A 4 2.69 -19.30 9.18
CA GLN A 4 1.41 -19.89 9.60
C GLN A 4 0.22 -19.30 8.83
N MET A 5 0.18 -17.99 8.63
CA MET A 5 -0.89 -17.34 7.88
C MET A 5 -0.83 -17.67 6.39
N MET A 6 0.37 -17.80 5.81
CA MET A 6 0.49 -18.27 4.42
C MET A 6 -0.07 -19.68 4.28
N GLU A 7 0.29 -20.59 5.18
CA GLU A 7 -0.22 -21.96 5.21
C GLU A 7 -1.75 -22.01 5.38
N GLU A 8 -2.31 -21.18 6.29
CA GLU A 8 -3.76 -21.09 6.49
C GLU A 8 -4.48 -20.54 5.24
N LEU A 9 -3.94 -19.50 4.62
CA LEU A 9 -4.54 -18.87 3.44
C LEU A 9 -4.44 -19.77 2.20
N GLU A 10 -3.39 -20.58 2.08
CA GLU A 10 -3.20 -21.52 0.96
C GLU A 10 -4.04 -22.80 1.12
N ARG A 11 -4.32 -23.25 2.35
CA ARG A 11 -5.20 -24.41 2.61
C ARG A 11 -6.68 -24.05 2.64
N GLY A 12 -7.01 -22.84 3.07
CA GLY A 12 -8.39 -22.38 3.20
C GLY A 12 -9.02 -21.97 1.88
N ASP A 13 -10.29 -21.55 1.95
CA ASP A 13 -11.07 -21.03 0.82
C ASP A 13 -11.09 -19.49 0.78
N TYR A 14 -10.14 -18.83 1.46
CA TYR A 14 -10.11 -17.38 1.61
C TYR A 14 -10.13 -16.67 0.26
N PHE A 15 -9.22 -17.04 -0.66
CA PHE A 15 -9.16 -16.46 -1.99
C PHE A 15 -10.45 -16.70 -2.80
N GLN A 16 -11.00 -17.92 -2.73
CA GLN A 16 -12.25 -18.31 -3.39
C GLN A 16 -13.43 -17.48 -2.88
N ARG A 17 -13.48 -17.17 -1.58
CA ARG A 17 -14.48 -16.28 -1.00
C ARG A 17 -14.32 -14.84 -1.48
N GLU A 18 -13.08 -14.34 -1.62
CA GLU A 18 -12.90 -12.96 -2.09
C GLU A 18 -13.30 -12.80 -3.57
N ILE A 19 -12.96 -13.77 -4.42
CA ILE A 19 -13.37 -13.74 -5.83
C ILE A 19 -14.89 -13.89 -5.97
N ALA A 20 -15.55 -14.69 -5.11
CA ALA A 20 -17.01 -14.82 -5.11
C ALA A 20 -17.69 -13.53 -4.64
N ALA A 21 -17.09 -12.80 -3.70
CA ALA A 21 -17.60 -11.53 -3.20
C ALA A 21 -17.37 -10.35 -4.16
N ASN A 22 -16.49 -10.48 -5.17
CA ASN A 22 -16.10 -9.39 -6.06
C ASN A 22 -16.07 -9.82 -7.53
N LYS A 23 -17.13 -9.43 -8.26
CA LYS A 23 -17.39 -9.84 -9.66
C LYS A 23 -16.21 -9.70 -10.62
N ASN A 24 -15.32 -8.73 -10.41
CA ASN A 24 -14.21 -8.45 -11.31
C ASN A 24 -12.85 -8.99 -10.82
N TYR A 25 -12.78 -9.48 -9.58
CA TYR A 25 -11.51 -9.81 -8.95
C TYR A 25 -10.81 -10.97 -9.67
N LEU A 26 -11.51 -12.05 -10.01
CA LEU A 26 -10.89 -13.17 -10.75
C LEU A 26 -10.31 -12.73 -12.11
N SER A 27 -11.03 -11.87 -12.85
CA SER A 27 -10.55 -11.35 -14.13
C SER A 27 -9.32 -10.47 -13.95
N LEU A 28 -9.33 -9.58 -12.95
CA LEU A 28 -8.20 -8.73 -12.61
C LEU A 28 -6.98 -9.54 -12.15
N TRP A 29 -7.18 -10.62 -11.38
CA TRP A 29 -6.12 -11.52 -10.96
C TRP A 29 -5.41 -12.16 -12.15
N LYS A 30 -6.19 -12.70 -13.10
CA LYS A 30 -5.64 -13.30 -14.33
C LYS A 30 -4.86 -12.28 -15.16
N GLN A 31 -5.42 -11.08 -15.35
CA GLN A 31 -4.72 -10.00 -16.04
C GLN A 31 -3.44 -9.57 -15.32
N ALA A 32 -3.44 -9.57 -13.98
CA ALA A 32 -2.25 -9.28 -13.19
C ALA A 32 -1.16 -10.35 -13.39
N GLN A 33 -1.53 -11.63 -13.45
CA GLN A 33 -0.59 -12.71 -13.81
C GLN A 33 0.00 -12.51 -15.21
N GLU A 34 -0.85 -12.23 -16.21
CA GLU A 34 -0.40 -11.98 -17.59
C GLU A 34 0.54 -10.77 -17.69
N ASN A 35 0.26 -9.69 -16.95
CA ASN A 35 1.12 -8.51 -16.90
C ASN A 35 2.44 -8.78 -16.18
N LEU A 36 2.43 -9.64 -15.16
CA LEU A 36 3.63 -10.03 -14.43
C LEU A 36 4.58 -10.85 -15.33
N LEU A 37 4.05 -11.73 -16.19
CA LEU A 37 4.85 -12.47 -17.17
C LEU A 37 5.57 -11.56 -18.18
N LYS A 38 5.02 -10.37 -18.44
CA LYS A 38 5.62 -9.35 -19.31
C LYS A 38 6.61 -8.44 -18.55
N SER A 39 6.64 -8.50 -17.22
CA SER A 39 7.56 -7.71 -16.41
C SER A 39 8.98 -8.26 -16.57
N PRO A 40 10.01 -7.40 -16.73
CA PRO A 40 11.39 -7.84 -16.78
C PRO A 40 11.94 -8.29 -15.40
N VAL A 41 11.11 -8.26 -14.36
CA VAL A 41 11.53 -8.50 -12.97
C VAL A 41 11.14 -9.90 -12.53
N GLY A 42 12.15 -10.68 -12.11
CA GLY A 42 11.93 -11.98 -11.45
C GLY A 42 11.45 -11.84 -10.01
N LEU A 43 10.84 -12.90 -9.49
CA LEU A 43 10.44 -12.96 -8.09
C LEU A 43 11.67 -12.81 -7.17
N LEU A 44 11.47 -12.11 -6.06
CA LEU A 44 12.46 -12.08 -4.98
C LEU A 44 12.45 -13.43 -4.26
N ARG A 45 13.57 -13.80 -3.63
CA ARG A 45 13.75 -15.12 -3.00
C ARG A 45 12.64 -15.46 -2.00
N GLU A 46 12.19 -14.49 -1.22
CA GLU A 46 11.17 -14.65 -0.18
C GLU A 46 9.73 -14.47 -0.71
N MET A 47 9.56 -14.23 -2.01
CA MET A 47 8.29 -13.86 -2.62
C MET A 47 7.60 -15.05 -3.29
N HIS A 48 6.43 -15.46 -2.80
CA HIS A 48 5.50 -16.34 -3.54
C HIS A 48 4.86 -15.59 -4.71
N GLU A 49 4.39 -16.30 -5.74
CA GLU A 49 3.69 -15.71 -6.89
C GLU A 49 2.55 -14.78 -6.46
N SER A 50 1.73 -15.20 -5.48
CA SER A 50 0.62 -14.40 -4.94
C SER A 50 1.05 -13.01 -4.45
N HIS A 51 2.24 -12.86 -3.88
CA HIS A 51 2.76 -11.55 -3.49
C HIS A 51 3.01 -10.63 -4.69
N ALA A 52 3.54 -11.16 -5.79
CA ALA A 52 3.80 -10.39 -6.99
C ALA A 52 2.49 -10.06 -7.73
N VAL A 53 1.54 -11.00 -7.75
CA VAL A 53 0.23 -10.80 -8.39
C VAL A 53 -0.59 -9.75 -7.64
N VAL A 54 -0.64 -9.75 -6.30
CA VAL A 54 -1.36 -8.70 -5.56
C VAL A 54 -0.73 -7.32 -5.73
N LEU A 55 0.61 -7.22 -5.81
CA LEU A 55 1.28 -5.96 -6.12
C LEU A 55 0.85 -5.46 -7.51
N MET A 56 0.92 -6.32 -8.53
CA MET A 56 0.51 -5.98 -9.88
C MET A 56 -0.96 -5.56 -9.93
N ALA A 57 -1.86 -6.38 -9.38
CA ALA A 57 -3.30 -6.13 -9.36
C ALA A 57 -3.67 -4.83 -8.62
N TYR A 58 -2.98 -4.51 -7.52
CA TYR A 58 -3.22 -3.29 -6.76
C TYR A 58 -2.91 -2.02 -7.58
N THR A 59 -1.94 -2.08 -8.49
CA THR A 59 -1.50 -0.92 -9.30
C THR A 59 -2.20 -0.81 -10.67
N MET A 60 -3.01 -1.80 -11.04
CA MET A 60 -3.78 -1.76 -12.29
C MET A 60 -4.90 -0.73 -12.21
N ASN A 61 -5.30 -0.20 -13.37
CA ASN A 61 -6.45 0.68 -13.51
C ASN A 61 -7.77 -0.09 -13.27
N SER A 62 -8.10 -0.27 -11.99
CA SER A 62 -9.31 -0.97 -11.53
C SER A 62 -9.79 -0.39 -10.21
N SER A 63 -11.03 -0.71 -9.83
CA SER A 63 -11.58 -0.31 -8.53
C SER A 63 -11.04 -1.13 -7.35
N LEU A 64 -10.24 -2.18 -7.58
CA LEU A 64 -9.80 -3.12 -6.56
C LEU A 64 -9.02 -2.43 -5.43
N HIS A 65 -8.04 -1.59 -5.77
CA HIS A 65 -7.25 -0.86 -4.79
C HIS A 65 -8.14 0.07 -3.95
N SER A 66 -9.13 0.71 -4.56
CA SER A 66 -10.05 1.63 -3.88
C SER A 66 -10.99 0.88 -2.93
N GLN A 67 -11.51 -0.28 -3.34
CA GLN A 67 -12.34 -1.14 -2.50
C GLN A 67 -11.55 -1.71 -1.31
N LEU A 68 -10.33 -2.23 -1.55
CA LEU A 68 -9.43 -2.69 -0.50
C LEU A 68 -9.14 -1.58 0.50
N ASN A 69 -8.77 -0.39 0.00
CA ASN A 69 -8.41 0.76 0.83
C ASN A 69 -9.59 1.27 1.67
N TRP A 70 -10.80 1.23 1.11
CA TRP A 70 -12.02 1.52 1.86
C TRP A 70 -12.27 0.48 2.95
N ALA A 71 -12.29 -0.81 2.59
CA ALA A 71 -12.51 -1.91 3.53
C ALA A 71 -11.47 -1.89 4.67
N THR A 72 -10.20 -1.64 4.36
CA THR A 72 -9.11 -1.58 5.36
C THR A 72 -9.32 -0.42 6.33
N SER A 73 -9.86 0.72 5.88
CA SER A 73 -10.07 1.89 6.73
C SER A 73 -11.13 1.68 7.83
N ILE A 74 -12.07 0.76 7.61
CA ILE A 74 -13.14 0.44 8.57
C ILE A 74 -12.98 -0.93 9.25
N ALA A 75 -12.14 -1.81 8.69
CA ALA A 75 -11.89 -3.16 9.19
C ALA A 75 -11.49 -3.20 10.67
N GLY A 76 -10.82 -2.13 11.15
CA GLY A 76 -10.33 -2.05 12.52
C GLY A 76 -11.38 -1.71 13.59
N SER A 77 -12.65 -1.53 13.22
CA SER A 77 -13.73 -1.11 14.13
C SER A 77 -13.96 -2.10 15.27
N SER A 78 -14.07 -3.40 14.98
CA SER A 78 -14.10 -4.48 15.98
C SER A 78 -13.62 -5.82 15.38
N PRO A 79 -13.22 -6.81 16.21
CA PRO A 79 -12.91 -8.15 15.74
C PRO A 79 -14.04 -8.81 14.96
N GLU A 80 -15.29 -8.62 15.38
CA GLU A 80 -16.49 -9.16 14.72
C GLU A 80 -16.68 -8.51 13.35
N HIS A 81 -16.53 -7.19 13.25
CA HIS A 81 -16.60 -6.49 11.99
C HIS A 81 -15.52 -6.97 11.01
N TYR A 82 -14.29 -7.16 11.48
CA TYR A 82 -13.22 -7.75 10.67
C TYR A 82 -13.57 -9.16 10.20
N ARG A 83 -14.07 -10.01 11.10
CA ARG A 83 -14.39 -11.41 10.78
C ARG A 83 -15.45 -11.50 9.69
N HIS A 84 -16.53 -10.74 9.81
CA HIS A 84 -17.71 -10.88 8.97
C HIS A 84 -17.76 -9.94 7.75
N ASN A 85 -17.16 -8.75 7.81
CA ASN A 85 -17.31 -7.73 6.76
C ASN A 85 -16.03 -7.44 5.97
N PHE A 86 -14.86 -7.90 6.44
CA PHE A 86 -13.62 -7.71 5.71
C PHE A 86 -13.37 -8.87 4.74
N SER A 87 -13.73 -8.67 3.47
CA SER A 87 -13.64 -9.68 2.39
C SER A 87 -12.30 -9.73 1.66
N PHE A 88 -11.28 -9.02 2.17
CA PHE A 88 -9.95 -8.91 1.55
C PHE A 88 -8.83 -9.48 2.44
N LYS A 89 -9.09 -10.54 3.22
CA LYS A 89 -8.12 -11.16 4.13
C LYS A 89 -6.87 -11.67 3.39
N TYR A 90 -7.06 -12.44 2.31
CA TYR A 90 -6.00 -12.96 1.44
C TYR A 90 -5.25 -11.80 0.77
N PHE A 91 -5.94 -10.92 0.05
CA PHE A 91 -5.29 -9.81 -0.65
C PHE A 91 -4.53 -8.88 0.31
N HIS A 92 -5.14 -8.51 1.43
CA HIS A 92 -4.51 -7.63 2.42
C HIS A 92 -3.26 -8.27 3.03
N PHE A 93 -3.32 -9.57 3.37
CA PHE A 93 -2.17 -10.28 3.91
C PHE A 93 -1.02 -10.30 2.92
N TYR A 94 -1.24 -10.82 1.71
CA TYR A 94 -0.19 -10.90 0.70
C TYR A 94 0.33 -9.53 0.28
N LEU A 95 -0.52 -8.50 0.20
CA LEU A 95 -0.06 -7.15 -0.12
C LEU A 95 0.82 -6.59 1.00
N THR A 96 0.43 -6.81 2.26
CA THR A 96 1.20 -6.40 3.43
C THR A 96 2.58 -7.04 3.45
N THR A 97 2.65 -8.36 3.29
CA THR A 97 3.91 -9.10 3.34
C THR A 97 4.75 -8.86 2.09
N ALA A 98 4.14 -8.61 0.93
CA ALA A 98 4.85 -8.23 -0.29
C ALA A 98 5.59 -6.90 -0.11
N ILE A 99 4.96 -5.90 0.50
CA ILE A 99 5.61 -4.62 0.84
C ILE A 99 6.79 -4.86 1.81
N GLN A 100 6.61 -5.73 2.81
CA GLN A 100 7.68 -6.07 3.76
C GLN A 100 8.88 -6.75 3.08
N ILE A 101 8.63 -7.74 2.22
CA ILE A 101 9.67 -8.44 1.44
C ILE A 101 10.41 -7.45 0.53
N MET A 102 9.66 -6.64 -0.23
CA MET A 102 10.22 -5.60 -1.10
C MET A 102 11.08 -4.63 -0.30
N LYS A 103 10.61 -4.22 0.89
CA LYS A 103 11.34 -3.31 1.74
C LYS A 103 12.64 -3.91 2.28
N GLN A 104 12.58 -5.15 2.73
CA GLN A 104 13.75 -5.87 3.24
C GLN A 104 14.82 -5.99 2.14
N TRP A 105 14.43 -6.41 0.94
CA TRP A 105 15.34 -6.48 -0.21
C TRP A 105 15.90 -5.10 -0.62
N GLN A 106 15.12 -4.03 -0.50
CA GLN A 106 15.60 -2.68 -0.77
C GLN A 106 16.63 -2.21 0.26
N ASN A 107 16.49 -2.65 1.51
CA ASN A 107 17.44 -2.34 2.58
C ASN A 107 18.74 -3.17 2.45
N THR A 108 18.69 -4.42 1.98
CA THR A 108 19.92 -5.22 1.78
C THR A 108 20.82 -4.64 0.69
N LYS A 109 20.26 -3.87 -0.24
CA LYS A 109 21.02 -3.13 -1.27
C LYS A 109 21.58 -1.79 -0.79
N GLU A 110 21.25 -1.37 0.42
CA GLU A 110 21.67 -0.08 0.97
C GLU A 110 23.02 -0.22 1.68
N SER A 111 24.07 0.34 1.09
CA SER A 111 25.45 0.19 1.57
C SER A 111 25.74 0.92 2.88
N THR A 112 24.83 1.78 3.33
CA THR A 112 25.01 2.62 4.51
C THR A 112 24.56 1.96 5.82
N GLY A 113 24.03 0.72 5.77
CA GLY A 113 23.53 0.00 6.95
C GLY A 113 22.28 0.60 7.59
N LYS A 114 21.73 1.68 7.00
CA LYS A 114 20.50 2.35 7.47
C LYS A 114 19.31 1.83 6.67
N ASN A 115 18.15 1.75 7.34
CA ASN A 115 16.89 1.49 6.65
C ASN A 115 16.66 2.57 5.58
N LYS A 116 16.45 2.15 4.34
CA LYS A 116 16.17 3.05 3.23
C LYS A 116 14.87 3.80 3.50
N CYS A 117 14.85 5.10 3.32
CA CYS A 117 13.61 5.88 3.37
C CYS A 117 13.40 6.59 2.03
N TYR A 118 12.14 6.76 1.64
CA TYR A 118 11.77 7.43 0.39
C TYR A 118 11.09 8.75 0.70
N ARG A 119 11.49 9.81 -0.02
CA ARG A 119 10.69 11.03 -0.15
C ARG A 119 9.72 10.83 -1.31
N VAL A 120 8.43 10.92 -1.01
CA VAL A 120 7.34 10.60 -1.93
C VAL A 120 6.20 11.59 -1.80
N HIS A 121 5.29 11.56 -2.76
CA HIS A 121 4.23 12.54 -2.91
C HIS A 121 2.90 11.87 -3.18
N ARG A 122 1.82 12.46 -2.67
CA ARG A 122 0.45 12.01 -2.93
C ARG A 122 -0.48 13.20 -3.06
N GLY A 123 -1.07 13.36 -4.23
CA GLY A 123 -2.20 14.24 -4.46
C GLY A 123 -3.50 13.57 -4.01
N VAL A 124 -4.42 14.37 -3.50
CA VAL A 124 -5.77 13.94 -3.13
C VAL A 124 -6.75 14.94 -3.72
N LYS A 125 -7.66 14.43 -4.53
CA LYS A 125 -8.76 15.20 -5.13
C LYS A 125 -9.90 15.41 -4.14
N ASP A 126 -10.61 16.53 -4.27
CA ASP A 126 -11.88 16.83 -3.60
C ASP A 126 -11.82 16.86 -2.05
N LEU A 127 -10.64 16.82 -1.44
CA LEU A 127 -10.45 16.83 0.01
C LEU A 127 -9.39 17.84 0.45
N TYR A 128 -9.73 18.65 1.44
CA TYR A 128 -8.86 19.66 2.07
C TYR A 128 -8.45 19.22 3.47
N ILE A 129 -7.55 18.25 3.54
CA ILE A 129 -7.12 17.63 4.80
C ILE A 129 -6.23 18.62 5.58
N LYS A 130 -6.51 18.76 6.86
CA LYS A 130 -5.72 19.57 7.80
C LYS A 130 -5.17 18.65 8.89
N ALA A 131 -3.97 18.96 9.37
CA ALA A 131 -3.39 18.26 10.51
C ALA A 131 -2.55 19.22 11.34
N MET A 132 -2.57 19.03 12.66
CA MET A 132 -1.78 19.85 13.58
C MET A 132 -0.30 19.48 13.50
N VAL A 133 0.56 20.48 13.33
CA VAL A 133 2.02 20.27 13.38
C VAL A 133 2.41 19.70 14.75
N GLY A 134 3.26 18.68 14.77
CA GLY A 134 3.66 17.96 15.98
C GLY A 134 2.77 16.76 16.32
N SER A 135 1.59 16.63 15.71
CA SER A 135 0.74 15.45 15.92
C SER A 135 1.26 14.20 15.20
N ARG A 136 0.93 13.03 15.74
CA ARG A 136 1.16 11.73 15.10
C ARG A 136 -0.10 11.31 14.33
N VAL A 137 0.08 10.96 13.06
CA VAL A 137 -0.99 10.57 12.15
C VAL A 137 -0.65 9.26 11.44
N ARG A 138 -1.67 8.58 10.92
CA ARG A 138 -1.54 7.35 10.13
C ARG A 138 -2.60 7.36 9.04
N PHE A 139 -2.30 6.84 7.86
CA PHE A 139 -3.29 6.75 6.79
C PHE A 139 -4.35 5.67 7.04
N GLY A 140 -3.99 4.59 7.75
CA GLY A 140 -4.91 3.52 8.16
C GLY A 140 -5.34 2.59 7.03
N ARG A 141 -4.71 2.72 5.87
CA ARG A 141 -4.94 1.93 4.64
C ARG A 141 -3.66 1.95 3.79
N PHE A 142 -3.57 1.08 2.80
CA PHE A 142 -2.47 1.17 1.84
C PHE A 142 -2.55 2.52 1.12
N THR A 143 -1.40 3.15 0.95
CA THR A 143 -1.33 4.50 0.42
C THR A 143 -0.33 4.55 -0.71
N SER A 144 -0.85 4.61 -1.93
CA SER A 144 -0.06 4.84 -3.15
C SER A 144 0.52 6.23 -3.14
N THR A 145 1.83 6.32 -3.39
CA THR A 145 2.57 7.56 -3.48
C THR A 145 3.55 7.47 -4.64
N SER A 146 3.94 8.61 -5.21
CA SER A 146 4.95 8.65 -6.26
C SER A 146 6.23 9.31 -5.77
N ARG A 147 7.38 8.83 -6.22
CA ARG A 147 8.65 9.58 -6.08
C ARG A 147 8.70 10.83 -6.95
N LEU A 148 7.79 10.97 -7.90
CA LEU A 148 7.69 12.08 -8.82
C LEU A 148 6.53 12.99 -8.39
N TRP A 149 6.87 14.23 -8.02
CA TRP A 149 5.87 15.23 -7.64
C TRP A 149 4.79 15.43 -8.71
N LYS A 150 5.19 15.50 -9.99
CA LYS A 150 4.27 15.71 -11.11
C LYS A 150 3.27 14.56 -11.28
N GLU A 151 3.69 13.32 -11.06
CA GLU A 151 2.79 12.16 -11.12
C GLU A 151 1.77 12.20 -9.98
N ALA A 152 2.21 12.54 -8.76
CA ALA A 152 1.31 12.66 -7.63
C ALA A 152 0.21 13.71 -7.82
N GLN A 153 0.49 14.83 -8.51
CA GLN A 153 -0.49 15.90 -8.76
C GLN A 153 -1.60 15.49 -9.74
N LYS A 154 -1.40 14.46 -10.58
CA LYS A 154 -2.44 13.94 -11.47
C LYS A 154 -3.63 13.37 -10.69
N PHE A 155 -3.41 12.95 -9.45
CA PHE A 155 -4.41 12.37 -8.55
C PHE A 155 -5.13 13.41 -7.67
N GLY A 156 -4.82 14.69 -7.85
CA GLY A 156 -5.43 15.81 -7.12
C GLY A 156 -4.40 16.78 -6.57
N ASN A 157 -4.85 17.99 -6.24
CA ASN A 157 -3.98 19.08 -5.81
C ASN A 157 -4.55 19.85 -4.59
N GLU A 158 -5.79 19.57 -4.22
CA GLU A 158 -6.55 20.14 -3.11
C GLU A 158 -5.87 19.81 -1.77
N THR A 159 -5.37 18.58 -1.63
CA THR A 159 -4.34 18.26 -0.64
C THR A 159 -3.18 17.55 -1.30
N LEU A 160 -1.97 18.03 -1.02
CA LEU A 160 -0.74 17.40 -1.50
C LEU A 160 0.18 17.07 -0.33
N PHE A 161 0.41 15.78 -0.16
CA PHE A 161 1.32 15.24 0.83
C PHE A 161 2.73 15.16 0.26
N THR A 162 3.71 15.58 1.04
CA THR A 162 5.09 15.14 0.91
C THR A 162 5.42 14.28 2.11
N VAL A 163 5.76 13.02 1.87
CA VAL A 163 5.96 12.02 2.91
C VAL A 163 7.40 11.52 2.85
N THR A 164 8.05 11.46 4.00
CA THR A 164 9.27 10.67 4.17
C THR A 164 8.87 9.35 4.82
N THR A 165 8.74 8.30 4.00
CA THR A 165 8.34 6.96 4.44
C THR A 165 9.57 6.07 4.59
N CYS A 166 9.61 5.29 5.67
CA CYS A 166 10.67 4.33 5.95
C CYS A 166 10.16 2.89 5.94
N LEU A 167 8.85 2.66 5.90
CA LEU A 167 8.25 1.33 5.74
C LEU A 167 7.63 1.10 4.37
N GLY A 168 7.38 2.17 3.62
CA GLY A 168 6.99 2.09 2.22
C GLY A 168 8.09 1.50 1.36
N ALA A 169 7.67 0.72 0.36
CA ALA A 169 8.55 0.05 -0.59
C ALA A 169 8.29 0.55 -2.00
N ALA A 170 9.35 0.75 -2.79
CA ALA A 170 9.20 1.04 -4.21
C ALA A 170 8.73 -0.22 -4.96
N VAL A 171 7.61 -0.14 -5.66
CA VAL A 171 6.96 -1.32 -6.29
C VAL A 171 7.05 -1.29 -7.81
N GLN A 172 7.87 -0.41 -8.38
CA GLN A 172 7.97 -0.19 -9.83
C GLN A 172 8.12 -1.48 -10.66
N GLY A 173 8.88 -2.47 -10.17
CA GLY A 173 9.07 -3.75 -10.88
C GLY A 173 7.85 -4.67 -10.91
N PHE A 174 6.88 -4.42 -10.04
CA PHE A 174 5.65 -5.18 -9.86
C PHE A 174 4.42 -4.28 -10.04
N SER A 175 4.56 -3.20 -10.81
CA SER A 175 3.50 -2.22 -11.04
C SER A 175 3.10 -2.21 -12.52
N HIS A 176 1.81 -2.09 -12.78
CA HIS A 176 1.26 -1.93 -14.12
C HIS A 176 1.73 -0.62 -14.77
N TYR A 177 1.84 0.46 -13.98
CA TYR A 177 2.32 1.78 -14.42
C TYR A 177 3.71 2.09 -13.89
N THR A 178 4.73 1.49 -14.49
CA THR A 178 6.13 1.69 -14.10
C THR A 178 6.60 3.16 -14.15
N SER A 179 5.94 4.00 -14.95
CA SER A 179 6.21 5.44 -15.07
C SER A 179 5.83 6.23 -13.82
N GLU A 180 4.88 5.74 -13.01
CA GLU A 180 4.44 6.42 -11.79
C GLU A 180 5.49 6.39 -10.68
N LYS A 181 6.53 5.54 -10.80
CA LYS A 181 7.58 5.38 -9.77
C LYS A 181 6.99 5.18 -8.38
N GLU A 182 5.97 4.32 -8.31
CA GLU A 182 5.16 4.14 -7.13
C GLU A 182 5.97 3.59 -5.95
N VAL A 183 5.71 4.16 -4.78
CA VAL A 183 6.09 3.65 -3.47
C VAL A 183 4.80 3.42 -2.70
N LEU A 184 4.57 2.17 -2.31
CA LEU A 184 3.37 1.78 -1.58
C LEU A 184 3.66 1.81 -0.08
N ILE A 185 2.92 2.64 0.64
CA ILE A 185 3.02 2.79 2.10
C ILE A 185 2.03 1.81 2.77
N PRO A 186 2.48 0.98 3.73
CA PRO A 186 1.60 0.06 4.44
C PRO A 186 0.67 0.79 5.43
N PRO A 187 -0.47 0.19 5.80
CA PRO A 187 -1.50 0.84 6.64
C PRO A 187 -1.04 1.16 8.07
N TYR A 188 0.03 0.52 8.54
CA TYR A 188 0.51 0.59 9.92
C TYR A 188 1.60 1.65 10.17
N GLU A 189 2.13 2.33 9.15
CA GLU A 189 3.19 3.32 9.35
C GLU A 189 2.67 4.61 10.01
N ILE A 190 3.34 5.06 11.07
CA ILE A 190 3.03 6.30 11.79
C ILE A 190 3.92 7.42 11.29
N PHE A 191 3.31 8.60 11.11
CA PHE A 191 3.99 9.80 10.68
C PHE A 191 3.83 10.93 11.69
N LEU A 192 4.89 11.69 11.89
CA LEU A 192 4.86 12.99 12.55
C LEU A 192 4.53 14.07 11.51
N VAL A 193 3.55 14.92 11.80
CA VAL A 193 3.25 16.11 10.99
C VAL A 193 4.33 17.14 11.26
N LYS A 194 5.20 17.34 10.28
CA LYS A 194 6.33 18.28 10.37
C LYS A 194 5.96 19.68 9.91
N ASN A 195 5.03 19.80 8.98
CA ASN A 195 4.55 21.08 8.46
C ASN A 195 3.13 20.92 7.91
N PHE A 196 2.32 21.95 8.09
CA PHE A 196 1.03 22.14 7.43
C PHE A 196 0.95 23.59 6.95
N SER A 197 0.59 23.78 5.68
CA SER A 197 0.28 25.12 5.15
C SER A 197 -0.94 25.08 4.23
N GLN A 198 -1.72 26.14 4.28
CA GLN A 198 -2.82 26.39 3.35
C GLN A 198 -2.30 27.34 2.26
N THR A 199 -2.53 26.98 1.00
CA THR A 199 -2.15 27.80 -0.15
C THR A 199 -3.38 28.05 -1.01
N GLN A 200 -3.30 29.03 -1.92
CA GLN A 200 -4.35 29.23 -2.93
C GLN A 200 -4.60 27.98 -3.80
N ARG A 201 -3.60 27.10 -3.90
CA ARG A 201 -3.66 25.84 -4.68
C ARG A 201 -4.03 24.63 -3.82
N GLY A 202 -4.52 24.82 -2.60
CA GLY A 202 -4.88 23.75 -1.65
C GLY A 202 -3.89 23.58 -0.49
N ASN A 203 -4.12 22.54 0.31
CA ASN A 203 -3.36 22.22 1.51
C ASN A 203 -2.06 21.47 1.18
N ARG A 204 -1.00 21.76 1.94
CA ARG A 204 0.30 21.09 1.85
C ARG A 204 0.66 20.49 3.20
N LEU A 205 0.97 19.21 3.21
CA LEU A 205 1.30 18.45 4.42
C LEU A 205 2.67 17.80 4.25
N TYR A 206 3.58 18.04 5.20
CA TYR A 206 4.85 17.33 5.27
C TYR A 206 4.82 16.33 6.42
N LEU A 207 4.99 15.06 6.08
CA LEU A 207 4.92 13.93 7.00
C LEU A 207 6.28 13.23 7.06
N ARG A 208 6.72 12.83 8.26
CA ARG A 208 7.94 12.05 8.46
C ARG A 208 7.65 10.79 9.26
N SER A 209 8.10 9.64 8.76
CA SER A 209 7.98 8.36 9.45
C SER A 209 8.60 8.43 10.84
N VAL A 210 7.90 7.88 11.83
CA VAL A 210 8.34 7.81 13.23
C VAL A 210 8.07 6.45 13.88
N GLY A 211 7.74 5.44 13.07
CA GLY A 211 7.52 4.07 13.54
C GLY A 211 6.31 3.40 12.89
N ASN A 212 5.82 2.34 13.52
CA ASN A 212 4.61 1.65 13.14
C ASN A 212 3.73 1.35 14.36
N TYR A 213 2.46 1.10 14.10
CA TYR A 213 1.52 0.59 15.07
C TYR A 213 0.41 -0.18 14.37
N SER A 214 0.08 -1.35 14.93
CA SER A 214 -1.12 -2.10 14.59
C SER A 214 -1.90 -2.38 15.88
N LYS A 215 -3.22 -2.30 15.80
CA LYS A 215 -4.11 -2.75 16.90
C LYS A 215 -4.28 -4.27 16.87
N TYR A 216 -4.14 -4.87 15.69
CA TYR A 216 -4.38 -6.29 15.46
C TYR A 216 -3.07 -6.97 15.09
N HIS A 217 -2.81 -8.08 15.75
CA HIS A 217 -1.74 -9.01 15.48
C HIS A 217 -2.37 -10.40 15.48
N CYS A 218 -1.94 -11.22 14.55
CA CYS A 218 -2.20 -12.66 14.55
C CYS A 218 -1.64 -13.31 15.82
#